data_AF-A0A0F9JZS7-F1
#
_entry.id   AF-A0A0F9JZS7-F1
#
_cell.length_a   1.000
_cell.length_b   1.000
_cell.length_c   1.000
_cell.angle_alpha   90.00
_cell.angle_beta   90.00
_cell.angle_gamma   90.00
#
_symmetry.space_group_name_H-M   'P 1'
#
loop_
_entity.id
_entity.type
_entity.pdbx_description
1 polymer ?
#
loop_
_entity_poly.entity_id
_entity_poly.type
_entity_poly.pdbx_seq_one_letter_code
_entity_poly.pdbx_strand_id
1 'polypeptide(L)' 'MTLKELQKIFPQATKKTWHKHKDGGGWIENTATVGNTVYIGPDALVYGNALVYGSANVRGNAQV' A
#
# COMPACT_ATOMS: atom_id res chain seq x y z
N MET A 1 -1.80 -8.79 -4.87
CA MET A 1 -3.11 -8.57 -4.20
C MET A 1 -4.12 -7.71 -4.99
N THR A 2 -5.40 -8.12 -5.01
CA THR A 2 -6.59 -7.46 -5.58
C THR A 2 -7.39 -6.70 -4.51
N LEU A 3 -8.39 -5.89 -4.90
CA LEU A 3 -9.25 -5.19 -3.93
C LEU A 3 -10.09 -6.18 -3.09
N LYS A 4 -10.59 -7.26 -3.71
CA LYS A 4 -11.34 -8.30 -2.98
C LYS A 4 -10.48 -9.00 -1.94
N GLU A 5 -9.20 -9.21 -2.23
CA GLU A 5 -8.24 -9.77 -1.27
C GLU A 5 -7.91 -8.78 -0.16
N LEU A 6 -7.70 -7.50 -0.50
CA LEU A 6 -7.53 -6.43 0.49
C LEU A 6 -8.74 -6.36 1.43
N GLN A 7 -9.96 -6.49 0.91
CA GLN A 7 -11.20 -6.49 1.69
C GLN A 7 -11.32 -7.65 2.67
N LYS A 8 -10.59 -8.75 2.47
CA LYS A 8 -10.51 -9.83 3.48
C LYS A 8 -9.73 -9.40 4.73
N ILE A 9 -8.84 -8.42 4.58
CA ILE A 9 -8.01 -7.86 5.66
C ILE A 9 -8.66 -6.59 6.23
N PHE A 10 -9.09 -5.69 5.35
CA PHE A 10 -9.75 -4.43 5.66
C PHE A 10 -11.14 -4.40 5.01
N PRO A 11 -12.21 -4.89 5.67
CA PRO A 11 -13.54 -5.02 5.08
C PRO A 11 -14.12 -3.72 4.49
N GLN A 12 -13.69 -2.57 5.01
CA GLN A 12 -14.12 -1.24 4.56
C GLN A 12 -13.28 -0.66 3.42
N ALA A 13 -12.27 -1.39 2.92
CA ALA A 13 -11.40 -0.89 1.87
C ALA A 13 -12.18 -0.69 0.55
N THR A 14 -12.08 0.51 0.02
CA THR A 14 -12.62 0.91 -1.30
C THR A 14 -11.54 1.57 -2.15
N LYS A 15 -11.78 1.69 -3.46
CA LYS A 15 -10.92 2.48 -4.36
C LYS A 15 -10.87 3.98 -4.03
N LYS A 16 -11.76 4.48 -3.16
CA LYS A 16 -11.77 5.89 -2.70
C LYS A 16 -10.87 6.11 -1.47
N THR A 17 -10.59 5.04 -0.74
CA THR A 17 -9.82 5.05 0.52
C THR A 17 -8.45 4.41 0.36
N TRP A 18 -8.25 3.62 -0.70
CA TRP A 18 -7.03 2.91 -1.01
C TRP A 18 -6.70 3.01 -2.49
N HIS A 19 -5.42 3.08 -2.81
CA HIS A 19 -4.90 3.07 -4.17
C HIS A 19 -3.65 2.19 -4.27
N LYS A 20 -3.24 1.86 -5.50
CA LYS A 20 -2.00 1.11 -5.73
C LYS A 20 -0.84 2.06 -5.97
N HIS A 21 0.32 1.74 -5.39
CA HIS A 21 1.55 2.43 -5.75
C HIS A 21 1.92 2.10 -7.21
N LYS A 22 2.34 3.12 -7.96
CA LYS A 22 2.77 2.96 -9.37
C LYS A 22 3.96 2.00 -9.51
N ASP A 23 4.88 2.05 -8.53
CA ASP A 23 6.09 1.24 -8.53
C ASP A 23 5.89 0.04 -7.60
N GLY A 24 5.54 -1.11 -8.19
CA GLY A 24 5.39 -2.41 -7.54
C GLY A 24 3.94 -2.88 -7.29
N GLY A 25 2.96 -1.96 -7.25
CA GLY A 25 1.54 -2.31 -7.26
C GLY A 25 0.96 -2.81 -5.93
N GLY A 26 1.62 -2.60 -4.79
CA GLY A 26 1.03 -2.81 -3.47
C GLY A 26 0.02 -1.73 -3.08
N TRP A 27 -0.73 -1.98 -2.01
CA TRP A 27 -1.86 -1.15 -1.61
C TRP A 27 -1.45 -0.12 -0.56
N ILE A 28 -1.91 1.12 -0.75
CA ILE A 28 -1.68 2.26 0.13
C ILE A 28 -3.03 2.81 0.54
N GLU A 29 -3.27 2.93 1.85
CA GLU A 29 -4.41 3.70 2.38
C GLU A 29 -4.13 5.19 2.20
N ASN A 30 -5.13 5.97 1.81
CA ASN A 30 -4.96 7.39 1.49
C ASN A 30 -4.54 8.26 2.70
N THR A 31 -4.62 7.71 3.91
CA THR A 31 -4.11 8.32 5.15
C THR A 31 -2.59 8.25 5.23
N ALA A 32 -1.96 7.27 4.59
CA ALA A 32 -0.51 7.10 4.56
C ALA A 32 0.12 7.95 3.46
N THR A 33 1.36 8.40 3.70
CA THR A 33 2.12 9.18 2.73
C THR A 33 3.30 8.36 2.22
N VAL A 34 3.31 8.07 0.92
CA VAL A 34 4.35 7.29 0.24
C VAL A 34 4.97 8.11 -0.87
N GLY A 35 6.30 8.19 -0.87
CA GLY A 35 7.06 8.89 -1.88
C GLY A 35 7.04 8.19 -3.24
N ASN A 36 7.02 9.00 -4.30
CA ASN A 36 6.98 8.54 -5.69
C ASN A 36 8.17 7.67 -6.15
N THR A 37 9.26 7.59 -5.38
CA THR A 37 10.46 6.80 -5.69
C THR A 37 10.50 5.45 -4.96
N VAL A 38 9.53 5.21 -4.08
CA VAL A 38 9.48 4.01 -3.24
C VAL A 38 8.95 2.84 -4.06
N TYR A 39 9.54 1.66 -3.88
CA TYR A 39 8.95 0.43 -4.41
C TYR A 39 8.07 -0.23 -3.35
N ILE A 40 6.80 -0.49 -3.68
CA ILE A 40 5.85 -1.20 -2.84
C ILE A 40 5.38 -2.45 -3.58
N GLY A 41 5.87 -3.63 -3.15
CA GLY A 41 5.58 -4.91 -3.78
C GLY A 41 4.09 -5.24 -3.83
N PRO A 42 3.66 -6.13 -4.75
CA PRO A 42 2.25 -6.34 -5.10
C PRO A 42 1.36 -6.88 -3.97
N ASP A 43 1.97 -7.41 -2.90
CA ASP A 43 1.31 -7.96 -1.70
C ASP A 43 1.63 -7.16 -0.43
N ALA A 44 2.39 -6.07 -0.56
CA ALA A 44 2.67 -5.16 0.55
C ALA A 44 1.52 -4.18 0.78
N LEU A 45 1.38 -3.77 2.04
CA LEU A 45 0.34 -2.89 2.56
C LEU A 45 0.98 -1.73 3.32
N VAL A 46 0.56 -0.50 3.03
CA VAL A 46 0.96 0.71 3.77
C VAL A 46 -0.29 1.45 4.20
N TYR A 47 -0.46 1.71 5.50
CA TYR A 47 -1.72 2.27 6.01
C TYR A 47 -1.57 3.11 7.27
N GLY A 48 -2.67 3.75 7.70
CA GLY A 48 -2.67 4.65 8.85
C GLY A 48 -1.77 5.88 8.64
N ASN A 49 -0.97 6.24 9.66
CA ASN A 49 -0.10 7.42 9.62
C ASN A 49 1.31 7.10 9.08
N ALA A 50 1.46 6.03 8.30
CA ALA A 50 2.75 5.61 7.78
C ALA A 50 3.37 6.67 6.84
N LEU A 51 4.68 6.84 6.97
CA LEU A 51 5.49 7.81 6.24
C LEU A 51 6.66 7.08 5.58
N VAL A 52 6.58 6.82 4.27
CA VAL A 52 7.58 6.03 3.54
C VAL A 52 8.19 6.85 2.43
N TYR A 53 9.50 7.11 2.49
CA TYR A 53 10.20 8.02 1.59
C TYR A 53 11.57 7.50 1.16
N GLY A 54 12.18 8.18 0.19
CA GLY A 54 13.53 7.89 -0.31
C GLY A 54 13.59 6.62 -1.16
N SER A 55 14.73 5.93 -1.11
CA SER A 55 14.99 4.69 -1.87
C SER A 55 14.46 3.43 -1.17
N ALA A 56 13.38 3.57 -0.40
CA ALA A 56 12.79 2.46 0.35
C ALA A 56 12.23 1.38 -0.58
N ASN A 57 12.33 0.13 -0.14
CA ASN A 57 11.87 -1.02 -0.89
C ASN A 57 11.09 -1.99 0.00
N VAL A 58 9.76 -1.89 -0.04
CA VAL A 58 8.85 -2.71 0.75
C VAL A 58 8.45 -3.94 -0.09
N ARG A 59 8.87 -5.14 0.33
CA ARG A 59 8.69 -6.39 -0.44
C ARG A 59 7.99 -7.47 0.37
N GLY A 60 7.42 -8.44 -0.35
CA GLY A 60 6.73 -9.57 0.24
C GLY A 60 5.43 -9.16 0.95
N ASN A 61 5.05 -9.93 1.96
CA ASN A 61 3.84 -9.72 2.76
C ASN A 61 4.05 -8.68 3.87
N ALA A 62 4.68 -7.55 3.54
CA ALA A 62 5.00 -6.51 4.50
C ALA A 62 3.78 -5.63 4.82
N GLN A 63 3.67 -5.21 6.08
CA GLN A 63 2.69 -4.25 6.56
C GLN A 63 3.44 -3.12 7.25
N VAL A 64 3.21 -1.90 6.78
CA VAL A 64 3.91 -0.68 7.21
C VAL A 64 2.92 0.35 7.73
#